data_AF-A0A7J4ES69-F1
#
_entry.id   AF-A0A7J4ES69-F1
#
_cell.length_a   1.000
_cell.length_b   1.000
_cell.length_c   1.000
_cell.angle_alpha   90.00
_cell.angle_beta   90.00
_cell.angle_gamma   90.00
#
_symmetry.space_group_name_H-M   'P 1'
#
loop_
_entity.id
_entity.type
_entity.pdbx_description
1 polymer ?
#
loop_
_entity_poly.entity_id
_entity_poly.type
_entity_poly.pdbx_seq_one_letter_code
_entity_poly.pdbx_strand_id
1 'polypeptide(L)'
;MDCPVCGKELKVFTEVYDTPHFGDVFILSVSCECGFKHSDCFVVSINEPVRYKIEINSKNYFTKVVRSSSGTIRIPELGVDMEPGPASQGFITNLEGVLYRIEEIVRMARDWNKDDEEKIRRCNRI
;
A
#
# COMPACT_ATOMS: atom_id res chain seq x y z
N MET A 1 -3.16 -30.21 3.27
CA MET A 1 -1.96 -29.40 3.58
C MET A 1 -1.85 -29.38 5.09
N ASP A 2 -0.67 -29.71 5.62
CA ASP A 2 -0.50 -29.91 7.06
C ASP A 2 -0.05 -28.62 7.73
N CYS A 3 -0.46 -28.46 8.99
CA CYS A 3 -0.13 -27.29 9.79
C CYS A 3 1.38 -27.24 10.04
N PRO A 4 2.06 -26.13 9.73
CA PRO A 4 3.51 -26.02 9.94
C PRO A 4 3.89 -26.02 11.43
N VAL A 5 2.92 -25.86 12.33
CA VAL A 5 3.12 -25.83 13.79
C VAL A 5 2.92 -27.19 14.44
N CYS A 6 1.87 -27.93 14.06
CA CYS A 6 1.49 -29.16 14.77
C CYS A 6 1.31 -30.40 13.87
N GLY A 7 1.49 -30.26 12.55
CA GLY A 7 1.36 -31.35 11.58
C GLY A 7 -0.06 -31.86 11.34
N LYS A 8 -1.07 -31.28 11.99
CA LYS A 8 -2.48 -31.63 11.77
C LYS A 8 -3.04 -30.94 10.51
N GLU A 9 -4.16 -31.46 10.02
CA GLU A 9 -4.85 -30.90 8.85
C GLU A 9 -5.25 -29.43 9.04
N LEU A 10 -5.06 -28.63 7.99
CA LEU A 10 -5.47 -27.23 7.94
C LEU A 10 -6.89 -27.08 7.38
N LYS A 11 -7.68 -26.20 8.00
CA LYS A 11 -8.95 -25.71 7.45
C LYS A 11 -8.65 -24.53 6.55
N VAL A 12 -8.98 -24.64 5.27
CA VAL A 12 -8.75 -23.62 4.25
C VAL A 12 -10.09 -23.06 3.80
N PHE A 13 -10.21 -21.74 3.81
CA PHE A 13 -11.33 -20.98 3.29
C PHE A 13 -10.82 -20.10 2.14
N THR A 14 -11.50 -20.17 1.00
CA THR A 14 -11.20 -19.34 -0.17
C THR A 14 -12.48 -18.77 -0.73
N GLU A 15 -12.47 -17.47 -1.03
CA GLU A 15 -13.61 -16.78 -1.61
C GLU A 15 -13.12 -15.75 -2.62
N VAL A 16 -13.82 -15.61 -3.75
CA VAL A 16 -13.65 -14.47 -4.65
C VAL A 16 -14.74 -13.47 -4.29
N TYR A 17 -14.32 -12.30 -3.87
CA TYR A 17 -15.22 -11.23 -3.45
C TYR A 17 -15.08 -10.05 -4.40
N ASP A 18 -16.19 -9.63 -5.02
CA ASP A 18 -16.23 -8.41 -5.83
C ASP A 18 -16.19 -7.19 -4.90
N THR A 19 -15.07 -6.48 -4.95
CA THR A 19 -14.85 -5.29 -4.14
C THR A 19 -15.14 -4.02 -4.93
N PRO A 20 -15.73 -3.00 -4.28
CA PRO A 20 -15.73 -1.66 -4.84
C PRO A 20 -14.29 -1.21 -5.16
N HIS A 21 -14.06 -0.76 -6.39
CA HIS A 21 -12.81 -0.16 -6.90
C HIS A 21 -11.63 -1.09 -7.20
N PHE A 22 -11.50 -2.26 -6.57
CA PHE A 22 -10.44 -3.24 -6.91
C PHE A 22 -10.95 -4.43 -7.72
N GLY A 23 -12.26 -4.51 -7.96
CA GLY A 23 -12.89 -5.64 -8.65
C GLY A 23 -12.74 -6.92 -7.84
N ASP A 24 -12.56 -8.04 -8.53
CA ASP A 24 -12.47 -9.34 -7.89
C ASP A 24 -11.19 -9.47 -7.04
N VAL A 25 -11.38 -9.74 -5.75
CA VAL A 25 -10.32 -10.05 -4.79
C VAL A 25 -10.46 -11.49 -4.33
N PHE A 26 -9.40 -12.28 -4.46
CA PHE A 26 -9.30 -13.63 -3.90
C PHE A 26 -8.84 -13.56 -2.46
N ILE A 27 -9.69 -13.99 -1.54
CA ILE A 27 -9.43 -14.06 -0.11
C ILE A 27 -9.02 -15.49 0.22
N LEU A 28 -7.87 -15.65 0.88
CA LEU A 28 -7.39 -16.91 1.44
C LEU A 28 -7.37 -16.79 2.96
N SER A 29 -7.99 -17.74 3.66
CA SER A 29 -7.82 -17.90 5.10
C SER A 29 -7.54 -19.34 5.47
N VAL A 30 -6.50 -19.54 6.27
CA VAL A 30 -6.00 -20.83 6.72
C VAL A 30 -6.04 -20.83 8.24
N SER A 31 -6.62 -21.88 8.82
CA SER A 31 -6.70 -22.03 10.28
C SER A 31 -6.47 -23.48 10.72
N CYS A 32 -5.92 -23.66 11.92
CA CYS A 32 -5.71 -24.95 12.56
C CYS A 32 -6.29 -24.94 13.97
N GLU A 33 -6.68 -26.11 14.46
CA GLU A 33 -7.18 -26.30 15.83
C GLU A 33 -6.12 -26.03 16.90
N CYS A 34 -4.83 -26.06 16.55
CA CYS A 34 -3.75 -25.65 17.46
C CYS A 34 -3.61 -24.12 17.63
N GLY A 35 -4.45 -23.33 16.94
CA GLY A 35 -4.44 -21.87 17.01
C GLY A 35 -3.66 -21.16 15.90
N PHE A 36 -2.98 -21.90 15.01
CA PHE A 36 -2.34 -21.30 13.83
C PHE A 36 -3.40 -20.68 12.91
N LYS A 37 -3.18 -19.43 12.49
CA LYS A 37 -4.02 -18.69 11.54
C LYS A 37 -3.15 -17.89 10.58
N HIS A 38 -3.53 -17.88 9.31
CA HIS A 38 -2.93 -17.06 8.27
C HIS A 38 -4.02 -16.61 7.30
N SER A 39 -4.04 -15.34 6.93
CA SER A 39 -4.96 -14.82 5.93
C SER A 39 -4.20 -13.93 4.96
N ASP A 40 -4.55 -14.04 3.68
CA ASP A 40 -3.98 -13.23 2.62
C ASP A 40 -5.08 -12.85 1.61
N CYS A 41 -4.86 -11.80 0.84
CA CYS A 41 -5.77 -11.41 -0.22
C CYS A 41 -5.04 -10.90 -1.47
N PHE A 42 -5.56 -11.26 -2.65
CA PHE A 42 -4.95 -10.94 -3.93
C PHE A 42 -6.00 -10.32 -4.84
N VAL A 43 -5.65 -9.22 -5.50
CA VAL A 43 -6.50 -8.67 -6.57
C VAL A 43 -6.34 -9.56 -7.80
N VAL A 44 -7.45 -10.14 -8.27
CA VAL A 44 -7.48 -11.05 -9.42
C VAL A 44 -7.68 -10.28 -10.72
N SER A 45 -8.42 -9.18 -10.66
CA SER A 45 -8.73 -8.36 -11.83
C SER A 45 -7.58 -7.41 -12.17
N ILE A 46 -7.16 -7.42 -13.44
CA ILE A 46 -6.19 -6.45 -13.98
C ILE A 46 -6.98 -5.47 -14.83
N ASN A 47 -7.07 -4.23 -14.37
CA ASN A 47 -7.64 -3.14 -15.14
C ASN A 47 -6.59 -2.53 -16.08
N GLU A 48 -7.05 -1.83 -17.12
CA GLU A 48 -6.15 -1.05 -17.97
C GLU A 48 -5.41 0.03 -17.17
N PRO A 49 -4.15 0.36 -17.52
CA PRO A 49 -3.41 1.42 -16.85
C PRO A 49 -4.13 2.76 -16.97
N VAL A 50 -4.32 3.42 -15.82
CA VAL A 50 -4.95 4.75 -15.75
C VAL A 50 -4.02 5.74 -15.06
N ARG A 51 -4.14 7.02 -15.46
CA ARG A 51 -3.40 8.13 -14.84
C ARG A 51 -4.38 9.21 -14.40
N TYR A 52 -4.30 9.58 -13.13
CA TYR A 52 -5.03 10.71 -12.56
C TYR A 52 -4.07 11.85 -12.24
N LYS A 53 -4.54 13.09 -12.43
CA LYS A 53 -3.84 14.30 -12.00
C LYS A 53 -4.83 15.19 -11.25
N ILE A 54 -4.44 15.64 -10.06
CA ILE A 54 -5.27 16.48 -9.20
C ILE A 54 -4.42 17.59 -8.61
N GLU A 55 -4.97 18.80 -8.58
CA GLU A 55 -4.41 19.94 -7.85
C GLU A 55 -5.07 19.98 -6.47
N ILE A 56 -4.27 19.89 -5.41
CA ILE A 56 -4.79 19.75 -4.05
C ILE A 56 -5.12 21.14 -3.49
N ASN A 57 -6.33 21.29 -2.94
CA ASN A 57 -6.78 22.47 -2.22
C ASN A 57 -7.67 22.06 -1.03
N SER A 58 -8.07 23.04 -0.21
CA SER A 58 -8.84 22.79 1.00
C SER A 58 -10.20 22.10 0.77
N LYS A 59 -10.78 22.22 -0.44
CA LYS A 59 -12.09 21.63 -0.76
C LYS A 59 -11.99 20.16 -1.17
N ASN A 60 -10.87 19.75 -1.75
CA ASN A 60 -10.68 18.37 -2.24
C ASN A 60 -9.73 17.54 -1.37
N TYR A 61 -9.21 18.11 -0.28
CA TYR A 61 -8.27 17.46 0.63
C TYR A 61 -8.70 16.05 1.06
N PHE A 62 -10.00 15.81 1.29
CA PHE A 62 -10.55 14.51 1.70
C PHE A 62 -10.99 13.59 0.54
N THR A 63 -10.55 13.88 -0.69
CA THR A 63 -10.86 13.04 -1.85
C THR A 63 -10.23 11.66 -1.68
N LYS A 64 -11.03 10.60 -1.88
CA LYS A 64 -10.55 9.22 -1.79
C LYS A 64 -9.49 8.94 -2.86
N VAL A 65 -8.44 8.25 -2.45
CA VAL A 65 -7.38 7.72 -3.30
C VAL A 65 -7.39 6.20 -3.18
N VAL A 66 -7.53 5.55 -4.32
CA VAL A 66 -7.43 4.09 -4.45
C VAL A 66 -6.19 3.82 -5.30
N ARG A 67 -5.17 3.20 -4.71
CA ARG A 67 -3.91 2.90 -5.39
C ARG A 67 -3.67 1.39 -5.40
N SER A 68 -3.43 0.82 -6.57
CA SER A 68 -3.03 -0.58 -6.75
C SER A 68 -1.61 -0.83 -6.23
N SER A 69 -1.23 -2.08 -6.00
CA SER A 69 0.14 -2.47 -5.62
C SER A 69 1.21 -2.02 -6.62
N SER A 70 0.85 -1.88 -7.90
CA SER A 70 1.72 -1.43 -8.99
C SER A 70 1.67 0.09 -9.27
N GLY A 71 0.84 0.86 -8.57
CA GLY A 71 0.63 2.27 -8.89
C GLY A 71 1.77 3.19 -8.44
N THR A 72 2.09 4.21 -9.22
CA THR A 72 3.10 5.23 -8.86
C THR A 72 2.42 6.53 -8.42
N ILE A 73 2.95 7.17 -7.37
CA ILE A 73 2.49 8.50 -6.93
C ILE A 73 3.62 9.51 -7.11
N ARG A 74 3.33 10.63 -7.77
CA ARG A 74 4.29 11.72 -8.01
C ARG A 74 3.76 13.04 -7.48
N ILE A 75 4.60 13.78 -6.76
CA ILE A 75 4.35 15.17 -6.38
C ILE A 75 5.49 16.02 -6.97
N PRO A 76 5.33 16.52 -8.21
CA PRO A 76 6.38 17.24 -8.92
C PRO A 76 6.92 18.46 -8.16
N GLU A 77 6.04 19.18 -7.46
CA GLU A 77 6.36 20.40 -6.71
C GLU A 77 7.33 20.13 -5.54
N LEU A 78 7.27 18.92 -4.98
CA LEU A 78 8.14 18.45 -3.91
C LEU A 78 9.31 17.59 -4.44
N GLY A 79 9.30 17.25 -5.73
CA GLY A 79 10.29 16.34 -6.33
C GLY A 79 10.24 14.94 -5.73
N VAL A 80 9.05 14.47 -5.35
CA VAL A 80 8.80 13.14 -4.76
C VAL A 80 8.24 12.20 -5.82
N ASP A 81 8.82 11.00 -5.91
CA ASP A 81 8.34 9.90 -6.74
C ASP A 81 8.28 8.62 -5.90
N MET A 82 7.10 8.03 -5.77
CA MET A 82 6.84 6.82 -5.01
C MET A 82 6.48 5.70 -5.98
N GLU A 83 7.52 4.96 -6.40
CA GLU A 83 7.42 3.80 -7.27
C GLU A 83 7.13 2.52 -6.46
N PRO A 84 6.41 1.53 -7.03
CA PRO A 84 6.15 0.25 -6.37
C PRO A 84 7.43 -0.56 -6.12
N GLY A 85 7.64 -1.02 -4.89
CA GLY A 85 8.66 -2.03 -4.54
C GLY A 85 8.10 -3.47 -4.49
N PRO A 86 8.95 -4.48 -4.21
CA PRO A 86 8.55 -5.89 -4.16
C PRO A 86 7.47 -6.22 -3.13
N ALA A 87 7.44 -5.46 -2.03
CA ALA A 87 6.45 -5.59 -0.95
C ALA A 87 5.33 -4.54 -1.04
N SER A 88 5.15 -3.90 -2.20
CA SER A 88 4.17 -2.82 -2.35
C SER A 88 2.75 -3.36 -2.33
N GLN A 89 1.92 -2.82 -1.43
CA GLN A 89 0.52 -3.21 -1.28
C GLN A 89 -0.41 -2.14 -1.84
N GLY A 90 -1.55 -2.56 -2.35
CA GLY A 90 -2.64 -1.65 -2.68
C GLY A 90 -3.21 -1.03 -1.40
N PHE A 91 -3.77 0.18 -1.48
CA PHE A 91 -4.44 0.80 -0.35
C PHE A 91 -5.56 1.75 -0.77
N ILE A 92 -6.50 1.94 0.16
CA ILE A 92 -7.53 2.97 0.11
C ILE A 92 -7.20 3.99 1.19
N THR A 93 -7.14 5.25 0.80
CA THR A 93 -6.98 6.37 1.72
C THR A 93 -7.64 7.60 1.10
N ASN A 94 -7.26 8.79 1.55
CA ASN A 94 -7.61 10.06 0.93
C ASN A 94 -6.32 10.85 0.64
N LEU A 95 -6.40 12.02 -0.02
CA LEU A 95 -5.20 12.80 -0.37
C LEU A 95 -4.35 13.16 0.86
N GLU A 96 -4.96 13.54 1.97
CA GLU A 96 -4.25 13.81 3.23
C GLU A 96 -3.47 12.60 3.74
N GLY A 97 -4.04 11.40 3.61
CA GLY A 97 -3.38 10.17 4.01
C GLY A 97 -2.21 9.81 3.10
N VAL A 98 -2.28 10.17 1.80
CA VAL A 98 -1.13 10.06 0.89
C VAL A 98 -0.01 11.02 1.30
N LEU A 99 -0.35 12.28 1.60
CA LEU A 99 0.62 13.29 2.03
C LEU A 99 1.31 12.90 3.34
N TYR A 100 0.54 12.39 4.31
CA TYR A 100 1.10 11.89 5.58
C TYR A 100 2.09 10.75 5.38
N ARG A 101 1.77 9.77 4.52
CA ARG A 101 2.69 8.66 4.19
C ARG A 101 3.98 9.16 3.54
N ILE A 102 3.89 10.16 2.67
CA ILE A 102 5.08 10.77 2.04
C ILE A 102 5.94 11.47 3.10
N GLU A 103 5.33 12.20 4.02
CA GLU A 103 6.04 12.85 5.13
C GLU A 103 6.81 11.82 5.98
N GLU A 104 6.19 10.69 6.33
CA GLU A 104 6.84 9.60 7.07
C GLU A 104 8.06 9.05 6.31
N ILE A 105 7.92 8.78 5.01
CA ILE A 105 9.00 8.28 4.16
C ILE A 105 10.15 9.29 4.10
N VAL A 106 9.85 10.58 3.93
CA VAL A 106 10.87 11.64 3.88
C VAL A 106 11.60 11.76 5.23
N ARG A 107 10.88 11.66 6.35
CA ARG A 107 11.49 11.64 7.70
C ARG A 107 12.42 10.45 7.88
N MET A 108 11.99 9.26 7.46
CA MET A 108 12.84 8.06 7.49
C MET A 108 14.09 8.22 6.61
N ALA A 109 13.93 8.73 5.39
CA ALA A 109 15.04 8.96 4.47
C ALA A 109 16.05 9.96 5.05
N ARG A 110 15.57 11.02 5.72
CA ARG A 110 16.43 11.97 6.44
C ARG A 110 17.22 11.27 7.54
N ASP A 111 16.56 10.44 8.34
CA ASP A 111 17.18 9.75 9.47
C ASP A 111 18.19 8.68 9.04
N TRP A 112 18.07 8.13 7.82
CA TRP A 112 19.07 7.24 7.23
C TRP A 112 20.27 7.96 6.61
N ASN A 113 20.11 9.23 6.23
CA ASN A 113 21.15 10.03 5.59
C ASN A 113 21.73 11.09 6.54
N LYS A 114 21.87 10.77 7.83
CA LYS A 114 22.33 11.71 8.88
C LYS A 114 23.71 12.32 8.63
N ASP A 115 24.55 11.64 7.85
CA ASP A 115 25.91 12.09 7.54
C ASP A 115 25.99 12.92 6.24
N ASP A 116 24.86 13.12 5.54
CA ASP A 116 24.77 13.83 4.27
C ASP A 116 23.93 15.09 4.44
N GLU A 117 24.60 16.21 4.72
CA GLU A 117 23.94 17.51 4.95
C GLU A 117 23.08 17.96 3.77
N GLU A 118 23.45 17.64 2.53
CA GLU A 118 22.70 18.05 1.35
C GLU A 118 21.34 17.33 1.29
N LYS A 119 21.35 16.01 1.55
CA LYS A 119 20.11 15.22 1.62
C LYS A 119 19.22 15.64 2.77
N ILE A 120 19.79 15.95 3.93
CA ILE A 120 19.02 16.44 5.09
C ILE A 120 18.36 17.78 4.77
N ARG A 121 19.10 18.72 4.16
CA ARG A 121 18.56 20.02 3.73
C ARG A 121 17.42 19.86 2.73
N ARG A 122 17.53 18.92 1.79
CA ARG A 122 16.45 18.60 0.84
C ARG A 122 15.21 18.06 1.54
N CYS A 123 15.37 17.13 2.49
CA CYS A 123 14.24 16.54 3.23
C CYS A 123 13.52 17.57 4.11
N ASN A 124 14.24 18.52 4.70
CA ASN A 124 13.65 19.56 5.55
C ASN A 124 12.83 20.63 4.78
N ARG A 125 12.88 20.62 3.45
CA ARG A 125 12.12 21.54 2.59
C ARG A 125 10.76 20.96 2.16
N ILE A 126 10.52 19.69 2.46
CA ILE A 126 9.27 18.96 2.21
C ILE A 126 8.47 18.96 3.51
#